data_AF-A0A8T1B7C6-F1
#
_entry.id   AF-A0A8T1B7C6-F1
#
_cell.length_a   1.000
_cell.length_b   1.000
_cell.length_c   1.000
_cell.angle_alpha   90.00
_cell.angle_beta   90.00
_cell.angle_gamma   90.00
#
_symmetry.space_group_name_H-M   'P 1'
#
loop_
_entity.id
_entity.type
_entity.pdbx_description
1 polymer ?
#
loop_
_entity_poly.entity_id
_entity_poly.type
_entity_poly.pdbx_seq_one_letter_code
_entity_poly.pdbx_strand_id
1 'polypeptide(L)'
;MRYRVLQCTSGTCKAFIGDKCGWRQKVLTCEKNELSDIYQHGRHLTDVASPRKPKLTREMKAYAEPLISLRMKPNRIYNNVLDHFGHKDGESSVLRQFQTFIGHFRRSALNETDFVDDMVKLVKRTQFTVDMQDGAAFAFGYATNADGFPAIGEGLDDDRTIVGISTPYMMKMLRYAASYVFHIDTTYKLDLSGYPVLVVGVSDRSRSFHPVALFVMSQQTGELIGNTLHSLFDKYKAITGEFPTIRYCMGDADKA
;
A
#
# COMPACT_ATOMS: atom_id res chain seq x y z
N MET A 1 8.25 -28.96 -34.28
CA MET A 1 6.88 -29.46 -33.97
C MET A 1 6.64 -29.18 -32.49
N ARG A 2 5.70 -28.30 -32.19
CA ARG A 2 5.35 -27.95 -30.81
C ARG A 2 4.21 -28.83 -30.34
N TYR A 3 4.38 -29.46 -29.18
CA TYR A 3 3.40 -30.33 -28.57
C TYR A 3 2.86 -29.72 -27.29
N ARG A 4 1.54 -29.73 -27.11
CA ARG A 4 0.86 -29.28 -25.88
C ARG A 4 -0.23 -30.26 -25.47
N VAL A 5 -0.29 -30.58 -24.19
CA VAL A 5 -1.40 -31.32 -23.57
C VAL A 5 -2.20 -30.36 -22.70
N LEU A 6 -3.51 -30.34 -22.90
CA LEU A 6 -4.49 -29.64 -22.10
C LEU A 6 -5.27 -30.67 -21.28
N GLN A 7 -5.55 -30.33 -20.02
CA GLN A 7 -6.39 -31.10 -19.11
C GLN A 7 -7.56 -30.22 -18.68
N CYS A 8 -8.65 -30.85 -18.24
CA CYS A 8 -9.82 -30.13 -17.76
C CYS A 8 -9.51 -29.34 -16.47
N THR A 9 -9.84 -28.05 -16.46
CA THR A 9 -9.74 -27.16 -15.29
C THR A 9 -11.10 -26.68 -14.80
N SER A 10 -12.19 -27.28 -15.28
CA SER A 10 -13.55 -26.83 -14.97
C SER A 10 -13.92 -27.16 -13.52
N GLY A 11 -14.30 -26.14 -12.75
CA GLY A 11 -14.77 -26.28 -11.37
C GLY A 11 -16.07 -27.08 -11.27
N THR A 12 -16.94 -26.99 -12.27
CA THR A 12 -18.19 -27.78 -12.35
C THR A 12 -17.91 -29.26 -12.56
N CYS A 13 -16.96 -29.62 -13.45
CA CYS A 13 -16.54 -31.01 -13.62
C CYS A 13 -15.86 -31.58 -12.38
N LYS A 14 -15.08 -30.77 -11.67
CA LYS A 14 -14.44 -31.18 -10.40
C LYS A 14 -15.48 -31.38 -9.29
N ALA A 15 -16.45 -30.49 -9.18
CA ALA A 15 -17.51 -30.58 -8.18
C ALA A 15 -18.44 -31.78 -8.41
N PHE A 16 -18.67 -32.16 -9.67
CA PHE A 16 -19.51 -33.30 -10.02
C PHE A 16 -18.92 -34.67 -9.64
N ILE A 17 -17.60 -34.85 -9.80
CA ILE A 17 -16.94 -36.16 -9.61
C ILE A 17 -16.15 -36.25 -8.30
N GLY A 18 -15.89 -35.12 -7.63
CA GLY A 18 -15.03 -35.04 -6.44
C GLY A 18 -13.52 -35.16 -6.73
N ASP A 19 -13.13 -35.50 -7.96
CA ASP A 19 -11.76 -35.72 -8.42
C ASP A 19 -11.48 -35.07 -9.81
N LYS A 20 -10.36 -35.39 -10.47
CA LYS A 20 -9.96 -34.83 -11.76
C LYS A 20 -10.80 -35.39 -12.91
N CYS A 21 -11.35 -34.49 -13.71
CA CYS A 21 -12.05 -34.84 -14.95
C CYS A 21 -11.10 -35.50 -15.97
N GLY A 22 -11.54 -36.61 -16.56
CA GLY A 22 -10.76 -37.41 -17.51
C GLY A 22 -10.55 -36.80 -18.90
N TRP A 23 -11.14 -35.63 -19.19
CA TRP A 23 -10.97 -34.96 -20.47
C TRP A 23 -9.55 -34.44 -20.66
N ARG A 24 -8.96 -34.74 -21.82
CA ARG A 24 -7.64 -34.28 -22.25
C ARG A 24 -7.64 -33.94 -23.74
N GLN A 25 -6.83 -32.97 -24.11
CA GLN A 25 -6.62 -32.59 -25.51
C GLN A 25 -5.14 -32.45 -25.80
N LYS A 26 -4.69 -33.11 -26.86
CA LYS A 26 -3.34 -33.00 -27.41
C LYS A 26 -3.40 -32.12 -28.65
N VAL A 27 -2.56 -31.10 -28.68
CA VAL A 27 -2.38 -30.20 -29.82
C VAL A 27 -0.96 -30.37 -30.34
N LEU A 28 -0.84 -30.70 -31.63
CA LEU A 28 0.43 -30.76 -32.34
C LEU A 28 0.46 -29.63 -33.36
N THR A 29 1.33 -28.65 -33.14
CA THR A 29 1.47 -27.50 -34.03
C THR A 29 2.77 -27.63 -34.82
N CYS A 30 2.68 -27.57 -36.15
CA CYS A 30 3.83 -27.46 -37.01
C CYS A 30 4.33 -26.02 -37.02
N GLU A 31 5.59 -25.82 -36.65
CA GLU A 31 6.17 -24.47 -36.51
C GLU A 31 6.52 -23.82 -37.85
N LYS A 32 6.46 -24.56 -38.96
CA LYS A 32 6.79 -24.03 -40.30
C LYS A 32 5.58 -23.47 -41.04
N ASN A 33 4.40 -24.06 -40.83
CA ASN A 33 3.17 -23.69 -41.55
C ASN A 33 2.03 -23.32 -40.59
N GLU A 34 2.30 -23.29 -39.28
CA GLU A 34 1.35 -22.93 -38.20
C GLU A 34 0.07 -23.79 -38.14
N LEU A 35 0.02 -24.89 -38.91
CA LEU A 35 -1.10 -25.82 -38.88
C LEU A 35 -1.05 -26.65 -37.59
N SER A 36 -2.23 -26.85 -36.99
CA SER A 36 -2.37 -27.59 -35.74
C SER A 36 -3.34 -28.75 -35.87
N ASP A 37 -2.86 -29.95 -35.54
CA ASP A 37 -3.69 -31.13 -35.40
C ASP A 37 -4.14 -31.30 -33.95
N ILE A 38 -5.44 -31.54 -33.76
CA ILE A 38 -6.08 -31.64 -32.46
C ILE A 38 -6.57 -33.07 -32.25
N TYR A 39 -6.09 -33.70 -31.17
CA TYR A 39 -6.50 -35.03 -30.73
C TYR A 39 -7.17 -34.92 -29.36
N GLN A 40 -8.45 -35.28 -29.29
CA GLN A 40 -9.21 -35.23 -28.05
C GLN A 40 -9.40 -36.62 -27.47
N HIS A 41 -9.27 -36.74 -26.15
CA HIS A 41 -9.53 -37.98 -25.41
C HIS A 41 -10.47 -37.73 -24.23
N GLY A 42 -11.54 -38.53 -24.17
CA GLY A 42 -12.62 -38.35 -23.20
C GLY A 42 -13.54 -37.17 -23.51
N ARG A 43 -14.55 -37.00 -22.65
CA ARG A 43 -15.52 -35.90 -22.71
C ARG A 43 -15.61 -35.22 -21.34
N HIS A 44 -15.96 -33.93 -21.33
CA HIS A 44 -16.36 -33.28 -20.11
C HIS A 44 -17.62 -33.97 -19.55
N LEU A 45 -17.76 -33.99 -18.22
CA LEU A 45 -18.89 -34.62 -17.54
C LEU A 45 -20.05 -33.66 -17.31
N THR A 46 -19.80 -32.36 -17.48
CA THR A 46 -20.79 -31.30 -17.35
C THR A 46 -20.66 -30.37 -18.54
N ASP A 47 -21.77 -30.05 -19.19
CA ASP A 47 -21.82 -28.98 -20.20
C ASP A 47 -22.01 -27.59 -19.55
N VAL A 48 -22.18 -27.56 -18.22
CA VAL A 48 -22.32 -26.33 -17.44
C VAL A 48 -20.97 -25.61 -17.34
N ALA A 49 -20.94 -24.37 -17.85
CA ALA A 49 -19.78 -23.51 -17.71
C ALA A 49 -19.46 -23.23 -16.23
N SER A 50 -18.18 -23.25 -15.88
CA SER A 50 -17.76 -22.83 -14.54
C SER A 50 -18.15 -21.37 -14.28
N PRO A 51 -18.57 -21.02 -13.04
CA PRO A 51 -18.81 -19.63 -12.67
C PRO A 51 -17.58 -18.79 -12.99
N ARG A 52 -17.75 -17.69 -13.74
CA ARG A 52 -16.65 -16.79 -14.03
C ARG A 52 -16.31 -16.04 -12.76
N LYS A 53 -15.04 -16.10 -12.32
CA LYS A 53 -14.55 -15.20 -11.27
C LYS A 53 -14.82 -13.75 -11.70
N PRO A 54 -15.32 -12.88 -10.81
CA PRO A 54 -15.48 -11.46 -11.14
C PRO A 54 -14.11 -10.88 -11.52
N LYS A 55 -14.06 -10.29 -12.71
CA LYS A 55 -12.87 -9.66 -13.27
C LYS A 55 -13.16 -8.19 -13.53
N LEU A 56 -12.15 -7.35 -13.38
CA LEU A 56 -12.22 -5.95 -13.79
C LEU A 56 -12.48 -5.85 -15.29
N THR A 57 -13.62 -5.27 -15.69
CA THR A 57 -14.00 -5.17 -17.11
C THR A 57 -13.19 -4.09 -17.82
N ARG A 58 -13.16 -4.13 -19.16
CA ARG A 58 -12.50 -3.09 -19.97
C ARG A 58 -13.14 -1.72 -19.76
N GLU A 59 -14.46 -1.68 -19.59
CA GLU A 59 -15.22 -0.45 -19.34
C GLU A 59 -14.87 0.16 -17.98
N MET A 60 -14.78 -0.67 -16.92
CA MET A 60 -14.34 -0.21 -15.60
C MET A 60 -12.92 0.37 -15.64
N LYS A 61 -12.01 -0.25 -16.41
CA LYS A 61 -10.65 0.28 -16.63
C LYS A 61 -10.69 1.62 -17.34
N ALA A 62 -11.38 1.71 -18.48
CA ALA A 62 -11.47 2.95 -19.26
C ALA A 62 -12.08 4.12 -18.46
N TYR A 63 -13.05 3.84 -17.58
CA TYR A 63 -13.59 4.85 -16.67
C TYR A 63 -12.59 5.28 -15.58
N ALA A 64 -11.78 4.33 -15.07
CA ALA A 64 -10.80 4.60 -14.04
C ALA A 64 -9.55 5.34 -14.57
N GLU A 65 -9.11 5.11 -15.80
CA GLU A 65 -7.92 5.72 -16.42
C GLU A 65 -7.84 7.26 -16.28
N PRO A 66 -8.88 8.05 -16.63
CA PRO A 66 -8.83 9.51 -16.41
C PRO A 66 -8.76 9.88 -14.93
N LEU A 67 -9.44 9.15 -14.05
CA LEU A 67 -9.36 9.37 -12.59
C LEU A 67 -7.96 9.06 -12.04
N ILE A 68 -7.30 8.03 -12.58
CA ILE A 68 -5.90 7.69 -12.26
C ILE A 68 -4.97 8.80 -12.77
N SER A 69 -5.20 9.32 -13.98
CA SER A 69 -4.43 10.41 -14.60
C SER A 69 -4.55 11.73 -13.83
N LEU A 70 -5.70 11.98 -13.18
CA LEU A 70 -5.92 13.09 -12.24
C LEU A 70 -5.28 12.85 -10.86
N ARG A 71 -4.49 11.78 -10.70
CA ARG A 71 -3.82 11.39 -9.44
C ARG A 71 -4.78 11.23 -8.26
N MET A 72 -6.02 10.82 -8.52
CA MET A 72 -6.98 10.53 -7.45
C MET A 72 -6.52 9.32 -6.62
N LYS A 73 -6.96 9.27 -5.35
CA LYS A 73 -6.64 8.16 -4.45
C LYS A 73 -7.21 6.83 -4.95
N PRO A 74 -6.47 5.72 -4.84
CA PRO A 74 -6.95 4.39 -5.24
C PRO A 74 -8.33 4.03 -4.66
N ASN A 75 -8.57 4.28 -3.37
CA ASN A 75 -9.88 4.03 -2.74
C ASN A 75 -10.99 4.93 -3.28
N ARG A 76 -10.70 6.20 -3.62
CA ARG A 76 -11.70 7.07 -4.24
C ARG A 76 -12.02 6.63 -5.66
N ILE A 77 -11.01 6.21 -6.43
CA ILE A 77 -11.21 5.67 -7.77
C ILE A 77 -12.03 4.38 -7.69
N TYR A 78 -11.71 3.49 -6.76
CA TYR A 78 -12.47 2.25 -6.52
C TYR A 78 -13.94 2.54 -6.21
N ASN A 79 -14.22 3.42 -5.24
CA ASN A 79 -15.58 3.79 -4.89
C ASN A 79 -16.32 4.48 -6.05
N ASN A 80 -15.66 5.38 -6.79
CA ASN A 80 -16.28 6.01 -7.98
C ASN A 80 -16.64 4.98 -9.06
N VAL A 81 -15.79 3.96 -9.27
CA VAL A 81 -16.07 2.88 -10.22
C VAL A 81 -17.22 2.02 -9.72
N LEU A 82 -17.25 1.67 -8.43
CA LEU A 82 -18.36 0.91 -7.85
C LEU A 82 -19.69 1.66 -7.92
N ASP A 83 -19.70 2.95 -7.59
CA ASP A 83 -20.88 3.81 -7.67
C ASP A 83 -21.39 3.93 -9.11
N HIS A 84 -20.48 3.98 -10.09
CA HIS A 84 -20.84 4.11 -11.50
C HIS A 84 -21.36 2.81 -12.13
N PHE A 85 -20.77 1.66 -11.80
CA PHE A 85 -21.11 0.37 -12.42
C PHE A 85 -22.03 -0.53 -11.57
N GLY A 86 -22.35 -0.11 -10.34
CA GLY A 86 -23.21 -0.82 -9.39
C GLY A 86 -22.47 -1.91 -8.59
N HIS A 87 -22.83 -2.05 -7.31
CA HIS A 87 -22.28 -3.05 -6.39
C HIS A 87 -22.73 -4.47 -6.78
N LYS A 88 -21.81 -5.45 -6.76
CA LYS A 88 -22.16 -6.87 -6.85
C LYS A 88 -21.62 -7.58 -5.61
N ASP A 89 -22.52 -8.02 -4.72
CA ASP A 89 -22.18 -8.72 -3.49
C ASP A 89 -21.18 -9.87 -3.72
N GLY A 90 -20.03 -9.83 -3.03
CA GLY A 90 -18.95 -10.84 -3.10
C GLY A 90 -17.51 -10.31 -3.33
N GLU A 91 -17.21 -9.06 -2.96
CA GLU A 91 -16.21 -8.19 -3.58
C GLU A 91 -14.74 -8.24 -3.05
N SER A 92 -14.34 -9.17 -2.18
CA SER A 92 -12.93 -9.18 -1.70
C SER A 92 -11.90 -9.43 -2.81
N SER A 93 -12.29 -10.10 -3.89
CA SER A 93 -11.40 -10.44 -5.02
C SER A 93 -11.24 -9.33 -6.07
N VAL A 94 -12.07 -8.28 -6.04
CA VAL A 94 -12.05 -7.18 -7.03
C VAL A 94 -11.12 -6.06 -6.60
N LEU A 95 -11.06 -5.74 -5.30
CA LEU A 95 -10.18 -4.70 -4.77
C LEU A 95 -8.71 -4.93 -5.12
N ARG A 96 -8.19 -6.14 -4.90
CA ARG A 96 -6.80 -6.50 -5.24
C ARG A 96 -6.52 -6.39 -6.74
N GLN A 97 -7.48 -6.79 -7.58
CA GLN A 97 -7.36 -6.64 -9.04
C GLN A 97 -7.33 -5.17 -9.45
N PHE A 98 -8.12 -4.33 -8.76
CA PHE A 98 -8.21 -2.89 -9.00
C PHE A 98 -6.94 -2.16 -8.59
N GLN A 99 -6.42 -2.43 -7.40
CA GLN A 99 -5.14 -1.91 -6.90
C GLN A 99 -4.00 -2.30 -7.85
N THR A 100 -3.95 -3.56 -8.28
CA THR A 100 -2.95 -4.05 -9.24
C THR A 100 -3.03 -3.31 -10.58
N PHE A 101 -4.25 -3.07 -11.08
CA PHE A 101 -4.48 -2.31 -12.31
C PHE A 101 -4.01 -0.86 -12.19
N ILE A 102 -4.36 -0.16 -11.11
CA ILE A 102 -3.92 1.22 -10.86
C ILE A 102 -2.40 1.29 -10.83
N GLY A 103 -1.75 0.40 -10.06
CA GLY A 103 -0.29 0.36 -9.96
C GLY A 103 0.39 0.11 -11.30
N HIS A 104 -0.15 -0.82 -12.10
CA HIS A 104 0.34 -1.05 -13.46
C HIS A 104 0.15 0.19 -14.36
N PHE A 105 -1.02 0.81 -14.36
CA PHE A 105 -1.31 1.97 -15.21
C PHE A 105 -0.42 3.17 -14.85
N ARG A 106 -0.23 3.46 -13.56
CA ARG A 106 0.69 4.50 -13.09
C ARG A 106 2.12 4.29 -13.58
N ARG A 107 2.66 3.07 -13.43
CA ARG A 107 4.00 2.72 -13.89
C ARG A 107 4.15 2.77 -15.42
N SER A 108 3.20 2.19 -16.15
CA SER A 108 3.33 1.99 -17.60
C SER A 108 2.86 3.16 -18.46
N ALA A 109 1.80 3.86 -18.05
CA ALA A 109 1.16 4.91 -18.85
C ALA A 109 1.47 6.33 -18.37
N LEU A 110 1.69 6.51 -17.06
CA LEU A 110 2.01 7.83 -16.48
C LEU A 110 3.52 8.01 -16.23
N ASN A 111 4.35 7.00 -16.54
CA ASN A 111 5.77 6.95 -16.23
C ASN A 111 6.06 7.29 -14.75
N GLU A 112 5.12 6.95 -13.87
CA GLU A 112 5.22 7.13 -12.41
C GLU A 112 6.00 5.95 -11.80
N THR A 113 7.14 5.60 -12.40
CA THR A 113 8.08 4.63 -11.85
C THR A 113 8.95 5.26 -10.76
N ASP A 114 9.07 6.59 -10.75
CA ASP A 114 10.18 7.28 -10.08
C ASP A 114 9.81 7.89 -8.73
N PHE A 115 8.54 7.79 -8.28
CA PHE A 115 8.15 8.38 -6.98
C PHE A 115 8.83 7.71 -5.80
N VAL A 116 8.93 6.37 -5.80
CA VAL A 116 9.58 5.65 -4.71
C VAL A 116 11.08 5.91 -4.74
N ASP A 117 11.71 5.84 -5.92
CA ASP A 117 13.15 6.09 -6.06
C ASP A 117 13.54 7.53 -5.69
N ASP A 118 12.76 8.53 -6.08
CA ASP A 118 13.02 9.92 -5.72
C ASP A 118 12.75 10.19 -4.24
N MET A 119 11.76 9.54 -3.65
CA MET A 119 11.56 9.54 -2.19
C MET A 119 12.73 8.87 -1.48
N VAL A 120 13.21 7.73 -1.96
CA VAL A 120 14.39 7.04 -1.39
C VAL A 120 15.62 7.93 -1.49
N LYS A 121 15.87 8.60 -2.62
CA LYS A 121 16.96 9.57 -2.78
C LYS A 121 16.81 10.77 -1.84
N LEU A 122 15.59 11.32 -1.72
CA LEU A 122 15.29 12.44 -0.84
C LEU A 122 15.57 12.07 0.62
N VAL A 123 14.98 10.96 1.07
CA VAL A 123 15.11 10.44 2.43
C VAL A 123 16.58 10.11 2.75
N LYS A 124 17.31 9.51 1.80
CA LYS A 124 18.75 9.25 1.94
C LYS A 124 19.55 10.55 2.12
N ARG A 125 19.20 11.62 1.42
CA ARG A 125 19.87 12.93 1.55
C ARG A 125 19.50 13.64 2.87
N THR A 126 18.32 13.40 3.39
CA THR A 126 17.82 14.04 4.63
C THR A 126 17.95 13.12 5.84
N GLN A 127 18.90 12.18 5.85
CA GLN A 127 19.13 11.33 7.02
C GLN A 127 19.63 12.15 8.20
N PHE A 128 19.17 11.78 9.40
CA PHE A 128 19.66 12.39 10.62
C PHE A 128 21.16 12.11 10.82
N THR A 129 21.92 13.15 11.15
CA THR A 129 23.30 13.06 11.62
C THR A 129 23.43 13.80 12.95
N VAL A 130 24.37 13.38 13.80
CA VAL A 130 24.51 13.90 15.18
C VAL A 130 24.92 15.39 15.21
N ASP A 131 25.61 15.85 14.16
CA ASP A 131 26.07 17.22 13.95
C ASP A 131 25.03 18.13 13.28
N MET A 132 23.83 17.62 13.00
CA MET A 132 22.77 18.36 12.34
C MET A 132 22.28 19.54 13.21
N GLN A 133 22.14 20.72 12.59
CA GLN A 133 21.66 21.92 13.27
C GLN A 133 20.21 21.75 13.75
N ASP A 134 19.86 22.44 14.84
CA ASP A 134 18.56 22.29 15.50
C ASP A 134 17.33 22.56 14.62
N GLY A 135 17.45 23.45 13.62
CA GLY A 135 16.39 23.76 12.66
C GLY A 135 16.43 22.95 11.36
N ALA A 136 17.44 22.10 11.15
CA ALA A 136 17.56 21.32 9.92
C ALA A 136 16.60 20.13 9.95
N ALA A 137 15.80 19.99 8.90
CA ALA A 137 14.84 18.91 8.77
C ALA A 137 15.53 17.59 8.39
N PHE A 138 15.07 16.50 9.00
CA PHE A 138 15.49 15.14 8.66
C PHE A 138 14.32 14.19 8.56
N ALA A 139 14.54 13.11 7.81
CA ALA A 139 13.63 11.99 7.65
C ALA A 139 14.03 10.82 8.57
N PHE A 140 13.03 10.09 9.06
CA PHE A 140 13.19 8.87 9.88
C PHE A 140 11.93 7.99 9.77
N GLY A 141 11.79 6.91 10.54
CA GLY A 141 10.57 6.09 10.54
C GLY A 141 10.49 4.95 9.52
N TYR A 142 11.34 4.97 8.49
CA TYR A 142 11.37 3.93 7.46
C TYR A 142 12.32 2.77 7.83
N ALA A 143 12.02 1.59 7.30
CA ALA A 143 12.91 0.44 7.41
C ALA A 143 14.16 0.64 6.53
N THR A 144 15.21 -0.12 6.79
CA THR A 144 16.44 -0.10 5.98
C THR A 144 16.70 -1.50 5.43
N ASN A 145 17.00 -1.61 4.14
CA ASN A 145 17.38 -2.87 3.51
C ASN A 145 18.73 -3.37 4.03
N ALA A 146 19.07 -4.63 3.74
CA ALA A 146 20.37 -5.20 4.10
C ALA A 146 21.56 -4.36 3.59
N ASP A 147 21.38 -3.68 2.46
CA ASP A 147 22.40 -2.81 1.84
C ASP A 147 22.47 -1.40 2.44
N GLY A 148 21.72 -1.11 3.52
CA GLY A 148 21.75 0.19 4.19
C GLY A 148 20.89 1.28 3.51
N PHE A 149 20.16 0.95 2.45
CA PHE A 149 19.27 1.90 1.77
C PHE A 149 17.89 1.98 2.42
N PRO A 150 17.24 3.17 2.44
CA PRO A 150 15.86 3.30 2.87
C PRO A 150 14.93 2.35 2.10
N ALA A 151 14.19 1.52 2.83
CA ALA A 151 13.16 0.64 2.33
C ALA A 151 11.81 1.35 2.51
N ILE A 152 11.38 2.06 1.47
CA ILE A 152 10.11 2.77 1.44
C ILE A 152 9.13 1.92 0.63
N GLY A 153 8.11 1.37 1.29
CA GLY A 153 7.10 0.55 0.62
C GLY A 153 6.24 1.33 -0.37
N GLU A 154 5.62 0.64 -1.33
CA GLU A 154 4.71 1.21 -2.34
C GLU A 154 3.36 1.68 -1.76
N GLY A 155 3.12 1.42 -0.47
CA GLY A 155 1.91 1.82 0.25
C GLY A 155 0.75 0.84 0.09
N LEU A 156 1.05 -0.42 -0.24
CA LEU A 156 0.09 -1.53 -0.25
C LEU A 156 -0.09 -2.12 1.16
N ASP A 157 -1.11 -2.97 1.34
CA ASP A 157 -1.41 -3.59 2.64
C ASP A 157 -0.22 -4.38 3.20
N ASP A 158 0.46 -5.13 2.33
CA ASP A 158 1.64 -5.96 2.61
C ASP A 158 2.97 -5.19 2.41
N ASP A 159 2.93 -3.97 1.89
CA ASP A 159 4.12 -3.16 1.58
C ASP A 159 3.90 -1.70 2.00
N ARG A 160 3.95 -1.48 3.31
CA ARG A 160 3.49 -0.25 3.96
C ARG A 160 4.56 0.85 3.90
N THR A 161 4.10 2.09 3.80
CA THR A 161 4.98 3.27 3.79
C THR A 161 4.90 3.99 5.14
N ILE A 162 6.05 4.28 5.75
CA ILE A 162 6.19 5.22 6.88
C ILE A 162 7.37 6.14 6.60
N VAL A 163 7.14 7.45 6.60
CA VAL A 163 8.21 8.46 6.57
C VAL A 163 7.89 9.55 7.58
N GLY A 164 8.68 9.58 8.65
CA GLY A 164 8.68 10.62 9.67
C GLY A 164 9.57 11.80 9.26
N ILE A 165 9.13 13.01 9.59
CA ILE A 165 9.84 14.26 9.33
C ILE A 165 9.86 15.06 10.63
N SER A 166 11.04 15.54 11.02
CA SER A 166 11.22 16.39 12.20
C SER A 166 12.49 17.25 12.06
N THR A 167 12.74 18.08 13.06
CA THR A 167 14.01 18.78 13.27
C THR A 167 14.54 18.41 14.66
N PRO A 168 15.86 18.50 14.95
CA PRO A 168 16.35 18.18 16.28
C PRO A 168 15.69 19.05 17.37
N TYR A 169 15.37 20.31 17.07
CA TYR A 169 14.61 21.19 17.96
C TYR A 169 13.22 20.62 18.27
N MET A 170 12.43 20.30 17.23
CA MET A 170 11.09 19.75 17.40
C MET A 170 11.11 18.42 18.17
N MET A 171 12.06 17.54 17.87
CA MET A 171 12.21 16.27 18.58
C MET A 171 12.47 16.51 20.08
N LYS A 172 13.37 17.45 20.43
CA LYS A 172 13.67 17.82 21.82
C LYS A 172 12.45 18.37 22.58
N MET A 173 11.41 18.85 21.90
CA MET A 173 10.16 19.29 22.56
C MET A 173 9.41 18.16 23.25
N LEU A 174 9.64 16.91 22.86
CA LEU A 174 9.02 15.75 23.50
C LEU A 174 9.35 15.64 25.00
N ARG A 175 10.43 16.27 25.48
CA ARG A 175 10.75 16.36 26.92
C ARG A 175 9.61 16.96 27.77
N TYR A 176 8.78 17.80 27.16
CA TYR A 176 7.66 18.45 27.84
C TYR A 176 6.46 17.52 28.06
N ALA A 177 6.41 16.36 27.39
CA ALA A 177 5.37 15.35 27.59
C ALA A 177 5.34 14.75 29.02
N ALA A 178 6.39 14.98 29.82
CA ALA A 178 6.42 14.60 31.22
C ALA A 178 5.47 15.47 32.08
N SER A 179 5.22 16.70 31.64
CA SER A 179 4.43 17.70 32.37
C SER A 179 3.14 18.09 31.65
N TYR A 180 3.10 17.97 30.33
CA TYR A 180 1.99 18.41 29.48
C TYR A 180 1.47 17.28 28.60
N VAL A 181 0.32 17.51 27.97
CA VAL A 181 -0.35 16.52 27.11
C VAL A 181 0.48 16.29 25.85
N PHE A 182 0.82 15.03 25.61
CA PHE A 182 1.30 14.53 24.33
C PHE A 182 0.09 14.24 23.44
N HIS A 183 0.08 14.81 22.24
CA HIS A 183 -1.00 14.68 21.27
C HIS A 183 -0.56 13.76 20.13
N ILE A 184 -1.49 12.89 19.73
CA ILE A 184 -1.39 12.03 18.55
C ILE A 184 -2.65 12.29 17.73
N ASP A 185 -2.53 13.10 16.70
CA ASP A 185 -3.64 13.45 15.82
C ASP A 185 -3.38 12.92 14.42
N THR A 186 -4.40 12.41 13.73
CA THR A 186 -4.23 11.98 12.34
C THR A 186 -5.09 12.79 11.42
N THR A 187 -4.44 13.59 10.58
CA THR A 187 -5.13 14.48 9.66
C THR A 187 -5.09 13.89 8.25
N TYR A 188 -6.23 14.01 7.57
CA TYR A 188 -6.32 13.79 6.13
C TYR A 188 -6.26 15.15 5.43
N LYS A 189 -5.62 15.23 4.26
CA LYS A 189 -5.53 16.41 3.34
C LYS A 189 -4.26 17.28 3.43
N LEU A 190 -3.19 16.82 4.09
CA LEU A 190 -1.90 17.53 4.07
C LEU A 190 -1.01 17.17 2.86
N ASP A 191 -1.29 16.07 2.17
CA ASP A 191 -0.62 15.71 0.94
C ASP A 191 -1.59 15.55 -0.25
N LEU A 192 -1.10 15.81 -1.46
CA LEU A 192 -1.86 15.75 -2.71
C LEU A 192 -2.37 14.34 -3.04
N SER A 193 -1.68 13.32 -2.52
CA SER A 193 -2.04 11.91 -2.65
C SER A 193 -3.04 11.47 -1.57
N GLY A 194 -3.43 12.38 -0.68
CA GLY A 194 -3.95 12.21 0.68
C GLY A 194 -3.64 10.88 1.35
N TYR A 195 -2.37 10.58 1.53
CA TYR A 195 -1.97 9.73 2.62
C TYR A 195 -2.46 10.30 3.97
N PRO A 196 -2.75 9.45 4.96
CA PRO A 196 -2.91 9.92 6.32
C PRO A 196 -1.58 10.50 6.82
N VAL A 197 -1.65 11.67 7.46
CA VAL A 197 -0.52 12.30 8.13
C VAL A 197 -0.76 12.27 9.62
N LEU A 198 0.06 11.49 10.34
CA LEU A 198 0.09 11.50 11.79
C LEU A 198 0.91 12.71 12.25
N VAL A 199 0.27 13.57 13.02
CA VAL A 199 0.88 14.72 13.66
C VAL A 199 1.05 14.38 15.13
N VAL A 200 2.29 14.40 15.60
CA VAL A 200 2.60 14.23 17.03
C VAL A 200 3.16 15.52 17.58
N GLY A 201 2.74 15.89 18.78
CA GLY A 201 3.20 17.11 19.41
C GLY A 201 2.87 17.19 20.89
N VAL A 202 3.25 18.30 21.52
CA VAL A 202 3.03 18.54 22.95
C VAL A 202 2.32 19.86 23.15
N SER A 203 1.44 19.92 24.14
CA SER A 203 0.89 21.21 24.59
C SER A 203 1.86 21.96 25.48
N ASP A 204 1.74 23.29 25.51
CA ASP A 204 2.32 24.11 26.57
C ASP A 204 1.28 24.49 27.64
N ARG A 205 1.72 25.30 28.61
CA ARG A 205 0.88 25.81 29.69
C ARG A 205 -0.28 26.69 29.20
N SER A 206 -0.12 27.35 28.07
CA SER A 206 -1.13 28.18 27.41
C SER A 206 -2.06 27.36 26.50
N ARG A 207 -1.95 26.02 26.52
CA ARG A 207 -2.68 25.08 25.66
C ARG A 207 -2.40 25.27 24.17
N SER A 208 -1.26 25.86 23.82
CA SER A 208 -0.81 25.91 22.43
C SER A 208 -0.16 24.59 22.06
N PHE A 209 -0.38 24.14 20.82
CA PHE A 209 0.18 22.92 20.29
C PHE A 209 1.54 23.17 19.66
N HIS A 210 2.54 22.37 20.02
CA HIS A 210 3.90 22.41 19.48
C HIS A 210 4.23 21.09 18.79
N PRO A 211 4.46 21.07 17.47
CA PRO A 211 4.73 19.83 16.75
C PRO A 211 6.10 19.26 17.12
N VAL A 212 6.13 17.94 17.31
CA VAL A 212 7.34 17.15 17.54
C VAL A 212 7.76 16.44 16.26
N ALA A 213 6.82 15.83 15.54
CA ALA A 213 7.08 15.18 14.26
C ALA A 213 5.80 15.05 13.43
N LEU A 214 5.99 14.84 12.13
CA LEU A 214 4.94 14.50 11.17
C LEU A 214 5.28 13.16 10.53
N PHE A 215 4.33 12.26 10.37
CA PHE A 215 4.54 11.00 9.67
C PHE A 215 3.56 10.86 8.51
N VAL A 216 4.11 10.69 7.31
CA VAL A 216 3.35 10.26 6.13
C VAL A 216 3.26 8.73 6.19
N MET A 217 2.04 8.21 6.24
CA MET A 217 1.80 6.78 6.39
C MET A 217 0.90 6.27 5.27
N SER A 218 1.07 5.03 4.83
CA SER A 218 0.16 4.46 3.81
C SER A 218 -1.24 4.14 4.33
N GLN A 219 -1.39 3.94 5.65
CA GLN A 219 -2.63 3.51 6.31
C GLN A 219 -2.63 3.86 7.80
N GLN A 220 -3.80 3.85 8.46
CA GLN A 220 -3.97 4.14 9.88
C GLN A 220 -4.32 2.86 10.66
N THR A 221 -3.42 1.87 10.64
CA THR A 221 -3.61 0.66 11.46
C THR A 221 -2.91 0.84 12.81
N GLY A 222 -3.44 0.21 13.87
CA GLY A 222 -2.84 0.27 15.20
C GLY A 222 -1.38 -0.21 15.21
N GLU A 223 -1.05 -1.22 14.39
CA GLU A 223 0.32 -1.70 14.18
C GLU A 223 1.23 -0.61 13.58
N LEU A 224 0.77 0.09 12.55
CA LEU A 224 1.58 1.12 11.88
C LEU A 224 1.79 2.35 12.75
N ILE A 225 0.76 2.74 13.52
CA ILE A 225 0.86 3.80 14.53
C ILE A 225 1.86 3.37 15.62
N GLY A 226 1.80 2.12 16.08
CA GLY A 226 2.77 1.56 17.04
C GLY A 226 4.22 1.62 16.53
N ASN A 227 4.47 1.24 15.28
CA ASN A 227 5.80 1.31 14.65
C ASN A 227 6.29 2.76 14.53
N THR A 228 5.38 3.67 14.19
CA THR A 228 5.64 5.10 14.09
C THR A 228 6.09 5.69 15.43
N LEU A 229 5.38 5.36 16.51
CA LEU A 229 5.72 5.81 17.87
C LEU A 229 7.03 5.20 18.38
N HIS A 230 7.32 3.93 18.08
CA HIS A 230 8.63 3.34 18.40
C HIS A 230 9.76 4.12 17.72
N SER A 231 9.62 4.43 16.42
CA SER A 231 10.65 5.19 15.72
C SER A 231 10.82 6.61 16.26
N LEU A 232 9.72 7.25 16.69
CA LEU A 232 9.76 8.54 17.38
C LEU A 232 10.61 8.47 18.65
N PHE A 233 10.38 7.48 19.51
CA PHE A 233 11.07 7.37 20.79
C PHE A 233 12.54 6.95 20.62
N ASP A 234 12.83 6.06 19.68
CA ASP A 234 14.21 5.70 19.33
C ASP A 234 14.97 6.91 18.79
N LYS A 235 14.34 7.73 17.94
CA LYS A 235 14.96 8.93 17.41
C LYS A 235 15.15 9.99 18.50
N TYR A 236 14.18 10.18 19.38
CA TYR A 236 14.33 11.06 20.54
C TYR A 236 15.52 10.64 21.41
N LYS A 237 15.65 9.34 21.70
CA LYS A 237 16.79 8.81 22.47
C LYS A 237 18.12 8.99 21.74
N ALA A 238 18.16 8.78 20.44
CA ALA A 238 19.37 8.99 19.65
C ALA A 238 19.83 10.47 19.68
N ILE A 239 18.89 11.42 19.80
CA ILE A 239 19.18 12.86 19.83
C ILE A 239 19.51 13.36 21.24
N THR A 240 18.83 12.85 22.26
CA THR A 240 18.92 13.39 23.64
C THR A 240 19.71 12.52 24.60
N GLY A 241 19.93 11.24 24.27
CA GLY A 241 20.51 10.23 25.17
C GLY A 241 19.50 9.59 26.13
N GLU A 242 18.27 10.08 26.18
CA GLU A 242 17.25 9.65 27.17
C GLU A 242 15.97 9.16 26.49
N PHE A 243 15.21 8.31 27.17
CA PHE A 243 13.85 7.99 26.72
C PHE A 243 12.86 9.06 27.18
N PRO A 244 11.84 9.39 26.36
CA PRO A 244 10.85 10.37 26.75
C PRO A 244 9.96 9.82 27.88
N THR A 245 9.61 10.67 28.84
CA THR A 245 8.58 10.36 29.84
C THR A 245 7.26 10.97 29.38
N ILE A 246 6.23 10.14 29.19
CA ILE A 246 4.90 10.58 28.77
C ILE A 246 3.94 10.38 29.94
N ARG A 247 3.37 11.48 30.44
CA ARG A 247 2.44 11.43 31.59
C ARG A 247 0.98 11.44 31.16
N TYR A 248 0.66 12.23 30.14
CA TYR A 248 -0.68 12.36 29.60
C TYR A 248 -0.62 12.24 28.08
N CYS A 249 -1.46 11.38 27.52
CA CYS A 249 -1.59 11.20 26.07
C CYS A 249 -3.04 11.50 25.68
N MET A 250 -3.20 12.26 24.60
CA MET A 250 -4.47 12.52 23.93
C MET A 250 -4.32 12.12 22.49
N GLY A 251 -5.28 11.41 21.95
CA GLY A 251 -5.36 11.15 20.53
C GLY A 251 -6.80 11.02 20.09
N ASP A 252 -7.00 11.05 18.78
CA ASP A 252 -8.33 10.89 18.20
C ASP A 252 -8.92 9.52 18.56
N ALA A 253 -10.21 9.54 18.88
CA ALA A 253 -10.99 8.34 19.08
C ALA A 253 -11.36 7.76 17.72
N ASP A 254 -10.41 7.14 17.03
CA ASP A 254 -10.74 6.31 15.88
C ASP A 254 -11.55 5.10 16.36
N LYS A 255 -12.64 4.78 15.64
CA LYS A 255 -13.52 3.65 15.96
C LYS A 255 -12.70 2.37 15.99
N ALA A 256 -12.50 1.84 17.19
CA ALA A 256 -11.97 0.50 17.44
C ALA A 256 -12.74 -0.58 16.64
#